data_AF-A0A0C2FRN1-F1
#
_entry.id   AF-A0A0C2FRN1-F1
#
_cell.length_a   1.000
_cell.length_b   1.000
_cell.length_c   1.000
_cell.angle_alpha   90.00
_cell.angle_beta   90.00
_cell.angle_gamma   90.00
#
_symmetry.space_group_name_H-M   'P 1'
#
loop_
_entity.id
_entity.type
_entity.pdbx_description
1 polymer ?
#
loop_
_entity_poly.entity_id
_entity_poly.type
_entity_poly.pdbx_seq_one_letter_code
_entity_poly.pdbx_strand_id
1 'polypeptide(L)'
;MSLSATKAVASDTKLFEAFIGRLNDINSKVSLDGLDTYLATLPVLCKMYSTETHLKAVLNQLVLALMSHLSSKSEEHRTTAQKCLRETIKQIDPASLSPAIAAATRKANIKQKPFMLSIFNRLNFNLYPTKPKQVEVVALPILWECLKAGLADSEMKKAVTEFAKGLEQLMGERALLDQGSMELDPQRKKLLESLIR
;
A
#
# COMPACT_ATOMS: atom_id res chain seq x y z
N MET A 1 8.96 24.31 -15.16
CA MET A 1 10.19 23.49 -15.27
C MET A 1 10.31 22.95 -16.68
N SER A 2 11.50 22.96 -17.28
CA SER A 2 11.72 22.35 -18.60
C SER A 2 11.79 20.83 -18.51
N LEU A 3 11.44 20.11 -19.58
CA LEU A 3 11.46 18.64 -19.64
C LEU A 3 12.84 18.04 -19.27
N SER A 4 13.91 18.78 -19.55
CA SER A 4 15.29 18.40 -19.23
C SER A 4 15.59 18.45 -17.73
N ALA A 5 15.07 19.47 -17.02
CA ALA A 5 15.25 19.59 -15.57
C ALA A 5 14.50 18.47 -14.82
N THR A 6 13.31 18.12 -15.29
CA THR A 6 12.48 17.05 -14.72
C THR A 6 13.15 15.67 -14.85
N LYS A 7 13.81 15.38 -15.98
CA LYS A 7 14.58 14.14 -16.16
C LYS A 7 15.82 14.07 -15.27
N ALA A 8 16.56 15.18 -15.12
CA ALA A 8 17.72 15.24 -14.24
C ALA A 8 17.34 14.96 -12.77
N VAL A 9 16.22 15.51 -12.32
CA VAL A 9 15.62 15.21 -11.00
C VAL A 9 15.29 13.71 -10.90
N ALA A 10 14.64 13.12 -11.91
CA ALA A 10 14.25 11.71 -11.90
C ALA A 10 15.42 10.72 -11.77
N SER A 11 16.59 11.08 -12.30
CA SER A 11 17.80 10.25 -12.24
C SER A 11 18.58 10.38 -10.93
N ASP A 12 18.31 11.40 -10.11
CA ASP A 12 19.06 11.63 -8.87
C ASP A 12 18.40 10.91 -7.69
N THR A 13 18.81 9.66 -7.46
CA THR A 13 18.33 8.88 -6.30
C THR A 13 18.68 9.54 -4.97
N LYS A 14 19.76 10.33 -4.88
CA LYS A 14 20.18 10.97 -3.63
C LYS A 14 19.20 12.06 -3.22
N LEU A 15 18.63 12.79 -4.18
CA LEU A 15 17.58 13.76 -3.92
C LEU A 15 16.35 13.09 -3.28
N PHE A 16 15.93 11.95 -3.82
CA PHE A 16 14.78 11.21 -3.28
C PHE A 16 15.09 10.56 -1.93
N GLU A 17 16.30 10.04 -1.73
CA GLU A 17 16.75 9.54 -0.43
C GLU A 17 16.77 10.65 0.62
N ALA A 18 17.28 11.83 0.28
CA ALA A 18 17.27 12.99 1.17
C ALA A 18 15.83 13.43 1.50
N PHE A 19 14.93 13.44 0.51
CA PHE A 19 13.52 13.75 0.71
C PHE A 19 12.82 12.71 1.60
N ILE A 20 13.08 11.42 1.40
CA ILE A 20 12.59 10.33 2.28
C ILE A 20 13.14 10.51 3.70
N GLY A 21 14.37 11.00 3.84
CA GLY A 21 14.94 11.41 5.12
C GLY A 21 14.12 12.50 5.82
N ARG A 22 13.62 13.49 5.06
CA ARG A 22 12.73 14.54 5.60
C ARG A 22 11.35 14.00 5.98
N LEU A 23 10.80 13.04 5.24
CA LEU A 23 9.55 12.37 5.64
C LEU A 23 9.68 11.65 6.98
N ASN A 24 10.88 11.15 7.34
CA ASN A 24 11.13 10.47 8.62
C ASN A 24 11.86 11.35 9.63
N ASP A 25 11.84 12.67 9.47
CA ASP A 25 12.55 13.57 10.36
C ASP A 25 11.99 13.50 11.79
N ILE A 26 12.89 13.52 12.77
CA ILE A 26 12.52 13.47 14.19
C ILE A 26 11.75 14.74 14.61
N ASN A 27 11.97 15.86 13.92
CA ASN A 27 11.17 17.05 14.10
C ASN A 27 9.83 16.88 13.38
N SER A 28 8.74 16.86 14.15
CA SER A 28 7.39 16.66 13.61
C SER A 28 6.97 17.73 12.61
N LYS A 29 7.41 18.98 12.77
CA LYS A 29 7.10 20.05 11.81
C LYS A 29 7.79 19.79 10.47
N VAL A 30 9.04 19.32 10.50
CA VAL A 30 9.80 18.99 9.28
C VAL A 30 9.19 17.80 8.56
N SER A 31 8.81 16.75 9.28
CA SER A 31 8.21 15.57 8.66
C SER A 31 6.79 15.83 8.15
N LEU A 32 6.00 16.70 8.81
CA LEU A 32 4.71 17.15 8.30
C LEU A 32 4.86 18.00 7.03
N ASP A 33 5.77 18.98 7.03
CA ASP A 33 6.09 19.78 5.84
C ASP A 33 6.59 18.89 4.68
N GLY A 34 7.29 17.80 5.01
CA GLY A 34 7.63 16.74 4.06
C GLY A 34 6.41 16.05 3.44
N LEU A 35 5.38 15.73 4.23
CA LEU A 35 4.13 15.14 3.72
C LEU A 35 3.36 16.12 2.81
N ASP A 36 3.31 17.40 3.18
CA ASP A 36 2.67 18.44 2.36
C ASP A 36 3.44 18.68 1.06
N THR A 37 4.77 18.73 1.14
CA THR A 37 5.65 18.82 -0.02
C THR A 37 5.47 17.61 -0.95
N TYR A 38 5.30 16.41 -0.39
CA TYR A 38 4.99 15.22 -1.19
C TYR A 38 3.70 15.41 -1.98
N LEU A 39 2.62 15.85 -1.33
CA LEU A 39 1.33 16.10 -1.99
C LEU A 39 1.43 17.17 -3.07
N ALA A 40 2.15 18.26 -2.81
CA ALA A 40 2.33 19.35 -3.76
C ALA A 40 3.13 18.93 -5.01
N THR A 41 4.10 18.02 -4.85
CA THR A 41 4.99 17.59 -5.93
C THR A 41 4.52 16.34 -6.66
N LEU A 42 3.65 15.53 -6.05
CA LEU A 42 3.15 14.28 -6.64
C LEU A 42 2.58 14.43 -8.06
N PRO A 43 1.75 15.45 -8.40
CA PRO A 43 1.21 15.60 -9.75
C PRO A 43 2.27 15.75 -10.85
N VAL A 44 3.47 16.25 -10.49
CA VAL A 44 4.59 16.43 -11.42
C VAL A 44 5.45 15.16 -11.47
N LEU A 45 5.57 14.43 -10.36
CA LEU A 45 6.45 13.28 -10.21
C LEU A 45 5.79 11.92 -10.51
N CYS A 46 4.46 11.83 -10.49
CA CYS A 46 3.71 10.57 -10.60
C CYS A 46 4.04 9.77 -11.87
N LYS A 47 4.16 10.44 -13.01
CA LYS A 47 4.56 9.81 -14.27
C LYS A 47 5.97 9.21 -14.18
N MET A 48 6.88 9.88 -13.48
CA MET A 48 8.26 9.43 -13.35
C MET A 48 8.37 8.22 -12.42
N TYR A 49 7.62 8.20 -11.30
CA TYR A 49 7.48 6.99 -10.47
C TYR A 49 6.95 5.79 -11.27
N SER A 50 6.20 6.03 -12.34
CA SER A 50 5.62 5.00 -13.20
C SER A 50 6.53 4.55 -14.35
N THR A 51 7.55 5.34 -14.72
CA THR A 51 8.32 5.13 -15.96
C THR A 51 9.83 5.03 -15.74
N GLU A 52 10.37 5.70 -14.74
CA GLU A 52 11.81 5.82 -14.50
C GLU A 52 12.29 4.76 -13.50
N THR A 53 13.25 3.93 -13.90
CA THR A 53 13.74 2.78 -13.12
C THR A 53 14.27 3.18 -11.74
N HIS A 54 15.03 4.28 -11.67
CA HIS A 54 15.59 4.80 -10.42
C HIS A 54 14.48 5.20 -9.43
N LEU A 55 13.39 5.77 -9.94
CA LEU A 55 12.27 6.15 -9.09
C LEU A 55 11.42 4.96 -8.64
N LYS A 56 11.25 3.96 -9.51
CA LYS A 56 10.63 2.69 -9.10
C LYS A 56 11.41 2.03 -7.95
N ALA A 57 12.73 2.12 -7.96
CA ALA A 57 13.57 1.54 -6.92
C ALA A 57 13.36 2.18 -5.52
N VAL A 58 13.00 3.47 -5.46
CA VAL A 58 12.75 4.17 -4.18
C VAL A 58 11.29 4.09 -3.70
N LEU A 59 10.35 3.60 -4.52
CA LEU A 59 8.93 3.51 -4.16
C LEU A 59 8.68 2.75 -2.86
N ASN A 60 9.41 1.67 -2.62
CA ASN A 60 9.27 0.90 -1.38
C ASN A 60 9.64 1.74 -0.15
N GLN A 61 10.77 2.47 -0.21
CA GLN A 61 11.20 3.33 0.89
C GLN A 61 10.24 4.51 1.10
N LEU A 62 9.76 5.10 0.01
CA LEU A 62 8.78 6.18 0.04
C LEU A 62 7.46 5.73 0.69
N VAL A 63 6.87 4.61 0.25
CA VAL A 63 5.63 4.10 0.82
C VAL A 63 5.79 3.76 2.30
N LEU A 64 6.92 3.17 2.70
CA LEU A 64 7.21 2.90 4.11
C LEU A 64 7.31 4.19 4.94
N ALA A 65 7.94 5.24 4.39
CA ALA A 65 8.02 6.55 5.03
C ALA A 65 6.63 7.19 5.19
N LEU A 66 5.76 7.12 4.19
CA LEU A 66 4.39 7.60 4.30
C LEU A 66 3.58 6.79 5.34
N MET A 67 3.71 5.46 5.33
CA MET A 67 3.01 4.56 6.23
C MET A 67 3.40 4.78 7.70
N SER A 68 4.65 5.14 7.99
CA SER A 68 5.14 5.31 9.37
C SER A 68 4.28 6.31 10.18
N HIS A 69 3.78 7.35 9.52
CA HIS A 69 2.94 8.40 10.10
C HIS A 69 1.53 7.96 10.49
N LEU A 70 1.02 6.85 9.93
CA LEU A 70 -0.33 6.34 10.24
C LEU A 70 -0.49 5.96 11.72
N SER A 71 0.61 5.63 12.41
CA SER A 71 0.61 5.34 13.85
C SER A 71 0.94 6.53 14.75
N SER A 72 1.10 7.74 14.18
CA SER A 72 1.40 8.96 14.93
C SER A 72 0.30 9.27 15.95
N LYS A 73 0.66 9.92 17.07
CA LYS A 73 -0.32 10.49 18.02
C LYS A 73 -0.95 11.78 17.49
N SER A 74 -0.27 12.50 16.60
CA SER A 74 -0.83 13.68 15.93
C SER A 74 -1.86 13.25 14.88
N GLU A 75 -3.06 13.80 14.98
CA GLU A 75 -4.12 13.58 14.00
C GLU A 75 -3.73 14.13 12.63
N GLU A 76 -3.11 15.30 12.58
CA GLU A 76 -2.67 15.95 11.35
C GLU A 76 -1.65 15.10 10.57
N HIS A 77 -0.69 14.49 11.26
CA HIS A 77 0.23 13.53 10.62
C HIS A 77 -0.53 12.32 10.06
N ARG A 78 -1.44 11.74 10.85
CA ARG A 78 -2.20 10.56 10.41
C ARG A 78 -3.05 10.89 9.18
N THR A 79 -3.83 11.96 9.22
CA THR A 79 -4.76 12.34 8.13
C THR A 79 -4.01 12.75 6.87
N THR A 80 -2.91 13.49 7.01
CA THR A 80 -2.06 13.88 5.87
C THR A 80 -1.38 12.66 5.25
N ALA A 81 -0.83 11.75 6.05
CA ALA A 81 -0.26 10.51 5.54
C ALA A 81 -1.29 9.61 4.83
N GLN A 82 -2.50 9.50 5.37
CA GLN A 82 -3.59 8.81 4.68
C GLN A 82 -3.92 9.48 3.34
N LYS A 83 -3.93 10.82 3.27
CA LYS A 83 -4.12 11.57 2.02
C LYS A 83 -2.98 11.27 1.04
N CYS A 84 -1.72 11.31 1.48
CA CYS A 84 -0.55 10.94 0.67
C CYS A 84 -0.71 9.55 0.05
N LEU A 85 -1.03 8.53 0.85
CA LEU A 85 -1.21 7.16 0.36
C LEU A 85 -2.39 7.02 -0.62
N ARG A 86 -3.52 7.68 -0.34
CA ARG A 86 -4.69 7.70 -1.24
C ARG A 86 -4.38 8.37 -2.58
N GLU A 87 -3.63 9.47 -2.58
CA GLU A 87 -3.24 10.15 -3.81
C GLU A 87 -2.19 9.36 -4.60
N THR A 88 -1.26 8.72 -3.89
CA THR A 88 -0.25 7.82 -4.50
C THR A 88 -0.91 6.75 -5.36
N ILE A 89 -1.90 6.01 -4.82
CA ILE A 89 -2.57 4.93 -5.57
C ILE A 89 -3.50 5.41 -6.68
N LYS A 90 -3.86 6.70 -6.71
CA LYS A 90 -4.66 7.30 -7.78
C LYS A 90 -3.81 7.73 -8.96
N GLN A 91 -2.57 8.17 -8.72
CA GLN A 91 -1.76 8.87 -9.71
C GLN A 91 -0.59 8.03 -10.27
N ILE A 92 -0.10 7.05 -9.52
CA ILE A 92 1.01 6.19 -9.95
C ILE A 92 0.46 4.90 -10.56
N ASP A 93 1.10 4.42 -11.63
CA ASP A 93 0.78 3.15 -12.29
C ASP A 93 0.66 2.00 -11.28
N PRO A 94 -0.49 1.30 -11.24
CA PRO A 94 -0.74 0.26 -10.24
C PRO A 94 0.26 -0.90 -10.28
N ALA A 95 0.74 -1.28 -11.46
CA ALA A 95 1.66 -2.41 -11.61
C ALA A 95 3.02 -2.09 -10.99
N SER A 96 3.49 -0.85 -11.14
CA SER A 96 4.73 -0.35 -10.56
C SER A 96 4.63 -0.15 -9.04
N LEU A 97 3.46 0.24 -8.53
CA LEU A 97 3.25 0.54 -7.12
C LEU A 97 2.93 -0.70 -6.26
N SER A 98 2.30 -1.73 -6.84
CA SER A 98 1.83 -2.92 -6.12
C SER A 98 2.90 -3.59 -5.23
N PRO A 99 4.16 -3.82 -5.68
CA PRO A 99 5.19 -4.41 -4.83
C PRO A 99 5.50 -3.58 -3.57
N ALA A 100 5.53 -2.25 -3.69
CA ALA A 100 5.84 -1.34 -2.59
C ALA A 100 4.70 -1.30 -1.56
N ILE A 101 3.45 -1.21 -2.02
CA ILE A 101 2.28 -1.23 -1.13
C ILE A 101 2.14 -2.59 -0.46
N ALA A 102 2.33 -3.69 -1.16
CA ALA A 102 2.31 -5.03 -0.57
C ALA A 102 3.38 -5.21 0.52
N ALA A 103 4.62 -4.77 0.26
CA ALA A 103 5.70 -4.83 1.23
C ALA A 103 5.39 -3.98 2.49
N ALA A 104 4.85 -2.79 2.30
CA ALA A 104 4.41 -1.93 3.40
C ALA A 104 3.25 -2.56 4.19
N THR A 105 2.23 -3.07 3.51
CA THR A 105 1.09 -3.77 4.14
C THR A 105 1.54 -4.97 4.97
N ARG A 106 2.53 -5.75 4.51
CA ARG A 106 3.11 -6.84 5.33
C ARG A 106 3.78 -6.32 6.60
N LYS A 107 4.58 -5.24 6.50
CA LYS A 107 5.30 -4.63 7.64
C LYS A 107 4.42 -3.79 8.58
N ALA A 108 3.23 -3.40 8.15
CA ALA A 108 2.34 -2.55 8.93
C ALA A 108 2.01 -3.15 10.30
N ASN A 109 2.11 -2.34 11.34
CA ASN A 109 1.71 -2.72 12.70
C ASN A 109 0.18 -2.67 12.87
N ILE A 110 -0.33 -3.08 14.04
CA ILE A 110 -1.77 -3.18 14.31
C ILE A 110 -2.56 -1.89 14.07
N LYS A 111 -1.94 -0.71 14.25
CA LYS A 111 -2.59 0.61 14.01
C LYS A 111 -2.56 1.03 12.54
N GLN A 112 -1.64 0.49 11.75
CA GLN A 112 -1.42 0.85 10.36
C GLN A 112 -2.14 -0.14 9.42
N LYS A 113 -2.15 -1.42 9.80
CA LYS A 113 -2.61 -2.55 8.98
C LYS A 113 -4.03 -2.37 8.43
N PRO A 114 -5.04 -1.92 9.21
CA PRO A 114 -6.39 -1.77 8.68
C PRO A 114 -6.45 -0.80 7.50
N PHE A 115 -5.80 0.36 7.64
CA PHE A 115 -5.72 1.35 6.58
C PHE A 115 -4.91 0.85 5.37
N MET A 116 -3.79 0.17 5.61
CA MET A 116 -2.95 -0.36 4.54
C MET A 116 -3.64 -1.47 3.74
N LEU A 117 -4.42 -2.34 4.40
CA LEU A 117 -5.28 -3.32 3.72
C LEU A 117 -6.31 -2.62 2.83
N SER A 118 -6.96 -1.55 3.31
CA SER A 118 -7.91 -0.77 2.51
C SER A 118 -7.26 -0.14 1.26
N ILE A 119 -6.08 0.47 1.43
CA ILE A 119 -5.30 1.04 0.32
C ILE A 119 -4.90 -0.04 -0.68
N PHE A 120 -4.42 -1.18 -0.20
CA PHE A 120 -4.00 -2.27 -1.06
C PHE A 120 -5.17 -2.93 -1.80
N ASN A 121 -6.33 -3.05 -1.14
CA ASN A 121 -7.55 -3.53 -1.78
C ASN A 121 -7.93 -2.64 -2.97
N ARG A 122 -7.97 -1.32 -2.78
CA ARG A 122 -8.26 -0.37 -3.86
C ARG A 122 -7.25 -0.44 -5.00
N LEU A 123 -5.96 -0.62 -4.67
CA LEU A 123 -4.92 -0.80 -5.67
C LEU A 123 -5.13 -2.09 -6.48
N ASN A 124 -5.55 -3.18 -5.83
CA ASN A 124 -5.86 -4.44 -6.49
C ASN A 124 -7.00 -4.29 -7.48
N PHE A 125 -8.07 -3.54 -7.16
CA PHE A 125 -9.14 -3.21 -8.12
C PHE A 125 -8.64 -2.45 -9.35
N ASN A 126 -7.67 -1.54 -9.19
CA ASN A 126 -7.10 -0.81 -10.31
C ASN A 126 -6.18 -1.70 -11.18
N LEU A 127 -5.49 -2.68 -10.57
CA LEU A 127 -4.51 -3.53 -11.25
C LEU A 127 -5.12 -4.79 -11.89
N TYR A 128 -6.12 -5.40 -11.24
CA TYR A 128 -6.67 -6.69 -11.65
C TYR A 128 -7.14 -6.75 -13.11
N PRO A 129 -7.80 -5.72 -13.69
CA PRO A 129 -8.23 -5.76 -15.09
C PRO A 129 -7.09 -5.96 -16.09
N THR A 130 -5.85 -5.60 -15.74
CA THR A 130 -4.69 -5.68 -16.63
C THR A 130 -3.68 -6.73 -16.22
N LYS A 131 -3.58 -7.06 -14.93
CA LYS A 131 -2.59 -7.99 -14.35
C LYS A 131 -3.20 -8.86 -13.24
N PRO A 132 -4.22 -9.70 -13.53
CA PRO A 132 -4.92 -10.47 -12.51
C PRO A 132 -4.00 -11.43 -11.76
N LYS A 133 -3.10 -12.11 -12.47
CA LYS A 133 -2.12 -13.03 -11.85
C LYS A 133 -1.13 -12.33 -10.92
N GLN A 134 -0.76 -11.08 -11.22
CA GLN A 134 0.09 -10.29 -10.33
C GLN A 134 -0.64 -9.97 -9.02
N VAL A 135 -1.92 -9.60 -9.09
CA VAL A 135 -2.73 -9.36 -7.90
C VAL A 135 -2.85 -10.63 -7.06
N GLU A 136 -3.19 -11.77 -7.66
CA GLU A 136 -3.36 -13.03 -6.95
C GLU A 136 -2.07 -13.44 -6.21
N VAL A 137 -0.92 -13.43 -6.89
CA VAL A 137 0.38 -13.82 -6.32
C VAL A 137 0.82 -12.90 -5.18
N VAL A 138 0.45 -11.62 -5.22
CA VAL A 138 0.90 -10.65 -4.21
C VAL A 138 -0.10 -10.52 -3.05
N ALA A 139 -1.40 -10.56 -3.34
CA ALA A 139 -2.44 -10.27 -2.36
C ALA A 139 -2.89 -11.48 -1.54
N LEU A 140 -2.96 -12.67 -2.15
CA LEU A 140 -3.38 -13.88 -1.44
C LEU A 140 -2.45 -14.22 -0.26
N PRO A 141 -1.10 -14.18 -0.40
CA PRO A 141 -0.23 -14.43 0.75
C PRO A 141 -0.49 -13.50 1.93
N ILE A 142 -0.81 -12.23 1.67
CA ILE A 142 -1.13 -11.25 2.73
C ILE A 142 -2.44 -11.62 3.42
N LEU A 143 -3.46 -12.04 2.67
CA LEU A 143 -4.71 -12.54 3.27
C LEU A 143 -4.44 -13.77 4.15
N TRP A 144 -3.63 -14.71 3.66
CA TRP A 144 -3.28 -15.92 4.42
C TRP A 144 -2.52 -15.60 5.69
N GLU A 145 -1.55 -14.69 5.65
CA GLU A 145 -0.84 -14.19 6.82
C GLU A 145 -1.80 -13.58 7.86
N CYS A 146 -2.76 -12.76 7.42
CA CYS A 146 -3.78 -12.18 8.30
C CYS A 146 -4.66 -13.25 8.98
N LEU A 147 -5.12 -14.26 8.24
CA LEU A 147 -5.89 -15.36 8.81
C LEU A 147 -5.05 -16.25 9.74
N LYS A 148 -3.75 -16.40 9.44
CA LYS A 148 -2.79 -17.16 10.27
C LYS A 148 -2.52 -16.46 11.60
N ALA A 149 -2.36 -15.14 11.59
CA ALA A 149 -2.15 -14.31 12.78
C ALA A 149 -3.37 -14.22 13.71
N GLY A 150 -4.58 -14.41 13.17
CA GLY A 150 -5.83 -14.35 13.93
C GLY A 150 -6.44 -12.94 13.98
N LEU A 151 -7.77 -12.86 14.16
CA LEU A 151 -8.57 -11.65 14.03
C LEU A 151 -9.31 -11.31 15.35
N ALA A 152 -8.55 -11.09 16.42
CA ALA A 152 -9.10 -10.78 17.74
C ALA A 152 -9.58 -9.32 17.86
N ASP A 153 -8.88 -8.40 17.20
CA ASP A 153 -9.24 -6.98 17.17
C ASP A 153 -10.37 -6.70 16.17
N SER A 154 -11.36 -5.91 16.57
CA SER A 154 -12.56 -5.64 15.77
C SER A 154 -12.26 -4.84 14.51
N GLU A 155 -11.36 -3.86 14.60
CA GLU A 155 -10.95 -3.04 13.45
C GLU A 155 -10.16 -3.87 12.44
N MET A 156 -9.22 -4.69 12.93
CA MET A 156 -8.49 -5.65 12.10
C MET A 156 -9.43 -6.65 11.44
N LYS A 157 -10.38 -7.23 12.20
CA LYS A 157 -11.35 -8.18 11.65
C LYS A 157 -12.13 -7.54 10.51
N LYS A 158 -12.66 -6.32 10.71
CA LYS A 158 -13.37 -5.57 9.66
C LYS A 158 -12.51 -5.35 8.43
N ALA A 159 -11.27 -4.90 8.60
CA ALA A 159 -10.37 -4.65 7.47
C ALA A 159 -10.02 -5.93 6.69
N VAL A 160 -9.81 -7.05 7.39
CA VAL A 160 -9.55 -8.34 6.73
C VAL A 160 -10.81 -8.88 6.05
N THR A 161 -12.01 -8.68 6.61
CA THR A 161 -13.28 -8.96 5.93
C THR A 161 -13.39 -8.20 4.62
N GLU A 162 -13.17 -6.87 4.64
CA GLU A 162 -13.24 -6.02 3.45
C GLU A 162 -12.18 -6.42 2.40
N PHE A 163 -10.98 -6.79 2.85
CA PHE A 163 -9.92 -7.28 1.97
C PHE A 163 -10.27 -8.63 1.32
N ALA A 164 -10.79 -9.59 2.11
CA ALA A 164 -11.22 -10.89 1.60
C ALA A 164 -12.39 -10.75 0.60
N LYS A 165 -13.39 -9.91 0.91
CA LYS A 165 -14.50 -9.60 -0.01
C LYS A 165 -14.01 -8.91 -1.28
N GLY A 166 -13.03 -8.01 -1.18
CA GLY A 166 -12.43 -7.38 -2.35
C GLY A 166 -11.73 -8.39 -3.27
N LEU A 167 -10.99 -9.34 -2.71
CA LEU A 167 -10.36 -10.40 -3.50
C LEU A 167 -11.39 -11.36 -4.09
N GLU A 168 -12.43 -11.72 -3.33
CA GLU A 168 -13.56 -12.51 -3.82
C GLU A 168 -14.25 -11.83 -5.02
N GLN A 169 -14.52 -10.53 -4.96
CA GLN A 169 -15.10 -9.78 -6.08
C GLN A 169 -14.21 -9.76 -7.33
N LEU A 170 -12.89 -9.80 -7.14
CA LEU A 170 -11.94 -9.76 -8.25
C LEU A 170 -11.77 -11.10 -8.94
N MET A 171 -11.63 -12.19 -8.17
CA MET A 171 -11.27 -13.50 -8.71
C MET A 171 -12.36 -14.56 -8.62
N GLY A 172 -13.46 -14.26 -7.92
CA GLY A 172 -14.58 -15.15 -7.64
C GLY A 172 -14.37 -16.01 -6.40
N GLU A 173 -15.47 -16.30 -5.70
CA GLU A 173 -15.51 -17.13 -4.49
C GLU A 173 -14.81 -18.48 -4.69
N ARG A 174 -15.14 -19.21 -5.76
CA ARG A 174 -14.57 -20.54 -6.01
C ARG A 174 -13.05 -20.50 -6.11
N ALA A 175 -12.50 -19.58 -6.89
CA ALA A 175 -11.05 -19.46 -7.07
C ALA A 175 -10.35 -19.09 -5.76
N LEU A 176 -10.94 -18.19 -4.97
CA LEU A 176 -10.41 -17.79 -3.67
C LEU A 176 -10.39 -18.96 -2.68
N LEU A 177 -11.49 -19.73 -2.59
CA LEU A 177 -11.60 -20.88 -1.69
C LEU A 177 -10.71 -22.06 -2.11
N ASP A 178 -10.55 -22.29 -3.42
CA ASP A 178 -9.65 -23.32 -3.95
C ASP A 178 -8.19 -23.01 -3.57
N GLN A 179 -7.74 -21.76 -3.77
CA GLN A 179 -6.41 -21.31 -3.34
C GLN A 179 -6.24 -21.38 -1.82
N GLY A 180 -7.25 -20.96 -1.06
CA GLY A 180 -7.23 -21.02 0.41
C GLY A 180 -7.13 -22.45 0.96
N SER A 181 -7.69 -23.43 0.24
CA SER A 181 -7.63 -24.85 0.65
C SER A 181 -6.22 -25.44 0.58
N MET A 182 -5.32 -24.84 -0.19
CA MET A 182 -3.91 -25.25 -0.27
C MET A 182 -3.04 -24.63 0.84
N GLU A 183 -3.50 -23.50 1.42
CA GLU A 183 -2.68 -22.63 2.26
C GLU A 183 -3.14 -22.55 3.73
N LEU A 184 -4.38 -22.93 4.02
CA LEU A 184 -5.05 -22.77 5.31
C LEU A 184 -5.50 -24.13 5.89
N ASP A 185 -5.43 -24.26 7.22
CA ASP A 185 -6.06 -25.39 7.92
C ASP A 185 -7.61 -25.28 7.93
N PRO A 186 -8.34 -26.34 8.34
CA PRO A 186 -9.80 -26.35 8.32
C PRO A 186 -10.47 -25.24 9.14
N GLN A 187 -9.88 -24.81 10.26
CA GLN A 187 -10.44 -23.74 11.08
C GLN A 187 -10.32 -22.38 10.37
N ARG A 188 -9.16 -22.11 9.77
CA ARG A 188 -8.91 -20.87 9.01
C ARG A 188 -9.69 -20.82 7.70
N LYS A 189 -9.93 -21.97 7.07
CA LYS A 189 -10.83 -22.08 5.91
C LYS A 189 -12.26 -21.69 6.27
N LYS A 190 -12.81 -22.23 7.36
CA LYS A 190 -14.14 -21.84 7.86
C LYS A 190 -14.21 -20.36 8.21
N LEU A 191 -13.14 -19.80 8.79
CA LEU A 191 -13.04 -18.37 9.01
C LEU A 191 -13.14 -17.60 7.69
N LEU A 192 -12.33 -17.94 6.68
CA LEU A 192 -12.38 -17.29 5.36
C LEU A 192 -13.79 -17.34 4.76
N GLU A 193 -14.44 -18.50 4.75
CA GLU A 193 -15.82 -18.67 4.28
C GLU A 193 -16.78 -17.73 5.04
N SER A 194 -16.63 -17.59 6.36
CA SER A 194 -17.46 -16.66 7.14
C SER A 194 -17.21 -15.19 6.84
N LEU A 195 -16.00 -14.82 6.38
CA LEU A 195 -15.65 -13.43 6.08
C LEU A 195 -16.19 -12.98 4.72
N ILE A 196 -16.34 -13.90 3.76
CA ILE A 196 -16.78 -13.57 2.40
C ILE A 196 -18.28 -13.69 2.20
N ARG A 197 -19.00 -14.42 3.07
CA ARG A 197 -20.46 -14.40 3.15
C ARG A 197 -21.01 -13.05 3.63
#